data_AF-K2CVH3-F1
#
_entry.id   AF-K2CVH3-F1
#
_cell.length_a   1.000
_cell.length_b   1.000
_cell.length_c   1.000
_cell.angle_alpha   90.00
_cell.angle_beta   90.00
_cell.angle_gamma   90.00
#
_symmetry.space_group_name_H-M   'P 1'
#
loop_
_entity.id
_entity.type
_entity.pdbx_description
1 polymer ?
#
loop_
_entity_poly.entity_id
_entity_poly.type
_entity_poly.pdbx_seq_one_letter_code
_entity_poly.pdbx_strand_id
1 'polypeptide(L)'
;MSNRRLAEEFILEFMRDLDNSGYNVEKYKLIFKNMTDKDFDTYMKDIRDNKKSLVVFTPMYKTKGITIENNLKIAKKYGLEFFEHLIISGKENTPDYKTPIKYLIIDLPFRRQSQNLIKKISVPEHNKSIDELTFQPTGDSKAARISYPELQILTGMGLESSIDELIRFRGGDRNGFNAYNAMFLRYGNANLKTLNQYSTGVESTRTLKIYLMAMHINQSL
;
A
#
# COMPACT_ATOMS: atom_id res chain seq x y z
N MET A 1 -26.45 -6.31 -40.97
CA MET A 1 -27.54 -6.45 -39.96
C MET A 1 -28.59 -5.36 -40.15
N SER A 2 -29.90 -5.67 -40.09
CA SER A 2 -30.98 -4.67 -40.31
C SER A 2 -30.96 -3.50 -39.33
N ASN A 3 -30.38 -3.67 -38.13
CA ASN A 3 -30.40 -2.66 -37.07
C ASN A 3 -29.02 -2.03 -36.77
N ARG A 4 -27.99 -2.28 -37.60
CA ARG A 4 -26.63 -1.72 -37.39
C ARG A 4 -26.67 -0.19 -37.33
N ARG A 5 -27.35 0.44 -38.29
CA ARG A 5 -27.43 1.90 -38.37
C ARG A 5 -28.10 2.52 -37.14
N LEU A 6 -29.16 1.89 -36.64
CA LEU A 6 -29.88 2.34 -35.44
C LEU A 6 -28.99 2.27 -34.19
N ALA A 7 -28.22 1.17 -34.06
CA ALA A 7 -27.28 1.03 -32.95
C ALA A 7 -26.13 2.05 -33.01
N GLU A 8 -25.59 2.30 -34.20
CA GLU A 8 -24.56 3.33 -34.40
C GLU A 8 -25.10 4.73 -34.09
N GLU A 9 -26.30 5.09 -34.58
CA GLU A 9 -26.94 6.37 -34.32
C GLU A 9 -27.17 6.59 -32.81
N PHE A 10 -27.66 5.56 -32.10
CA PHE A 10 -27.85 5.64 -30.64
C PHE A 10 -26.55 5.90 -29.89
N ILE A 11 -25.47 5.17 -30.21
CA ILE A 11 -24.18 5.34 -29.56
C ILE A 11 -23.58 6.72 -29.86
N LEU A 12 -23.72 7.20 -31.09
CA LEU A 12 -23.23 8.52 -31.48
C LEU A 12 -24.02 9.64 -30.81
N GLU A 13 -25.34 9.49 -30.63
CA GLU A 13 -26.15 10.42 -29.85
C GLU A 13 -25.72 10.44 -28.39
N PHE A 14 -25.55 9.28 -27.77
CA PHE A 14 -25.07 9.16 -26.39
C PHE A 14 -23.70 9.83 -26.18
N MET A 15 -22.77 9.62 -27.10
CA MET A 15 -21.44 10.25 -27.06
C MET A 15 -21.49 11.76 -27.29
N ARG A 16 -22.45 12.24 -28.10
CA ARG A 16 -22.67 13.67 -28.35
C ARG A 16 -23.24 14.38 -27.13
N ASP A 17 -24.16 13.73 -26.42
CA ASP A 17 -24.74 14.27 -25.20
C ASP A 17 -23.68 14.37 -24.09
N LEU A 18 -22.81 13.35 -23.97
CA LEU A 18 -21.72 13.34 -22.99
C LEU A 18 -20.62 14.38 -23.30
N ASP A 19 -20.21 14.49 -24.56
CA ASP A 19 -19.13 15.38 -25.01
C ASP A 19 -19.63 16.36 -26.08
N ASN A 20 -19.93 17.58 -25.63
CA ASN A 20 -20.40 18.67 -26.49
C ASN A 20 -19.35 19.15 -27.51
N SER A 21 -18.06 18.75 -27.38
CA SER A 21 -17.03 19.13 -28.35
C SER A 21 -17.09 18.34 -29.66
N GLY A 22 -17.78 17.19 -29.67
CA GLY A 22 -17.87 16.30 -30.83
C GLY A 22 -16.63 15.42 -31.06
N TYR A 23 -15.59 15.53 -30.23
CA TYR A 23 -14.36 14.76 -30.37
C TYR A 23 -14.62 13.24 -30.28
N ASN A 24 -15.41 12.82 -29.29
CA ASN A 24 -15.74 11.41 -29.12
C ASN A 24 -16.58 10.87 -30.29
N VAL A 25 -17.50 11.67 -30.84
CA VAL A 25 -18.33 11.29 -31.99
C VAL A 25 -17.48 11.00 -33.22
N GLU A 26 -16.47 11.84 -33.52
CA GLU A 26 -15.55 11.62 -34.64
C GLU A 26 -14.73 10.34 -34.49
N LYS A 27 -14.27 10.05 -33.26
CA LYS A 27 -13.52 8.81 -32.97
C LYS A 27 -14.38 7.58 -33.16
N TYR A 28 -15.61 7.57 -32.65
CA TYR A 28 -16.52 6.43 -32.83
C TYR A 28 -16.92 6.23 -34.30
N LYS A 29 -17.11 7.31 -35.08
CA LYS A 29 -17.31 7.20 -36.54
C LYS A 29 -16.13 6.52 -37.23
N LEU A 30 -14.90 6.87 -36.86
CA LEU A 30 -13.70 6.23 -37.43
C LEU A 30 -13.59 4.75 -37.03
N ILE A 31 -13.89 4.43 -35.76
CA ILE A 31 -13.88 3.05 -35.25
C ILE A 31 -14.92 2.21 -36.01
N PHE A 32 -16.17 2.68 -36.13
CA PHE A 32 -17.22 1.94 -36.82
C PHE A 32 -16.98 1.81 -38.32
N LYS A 33 -16.36 2.82 -38.97
CA LYS A 33 -15.97 2.76 -40.39
C LYS A 33 -14.97 1.63 -40.68
N ASN A 34 -14.07 1.37 -39.74
CA ASN A 34 -13.04 0.34 -39.89
C ASN A 34 -13.51 -1.06 -39.50
N MET A 35 -14.74 -1.20 -38.97
CA MET A 35 -15.31 -2.48 -38.55
C MET A 35 -16.23 -3.08 -39.62
N THR A 36 -16.03 -4.36 -39.92
CA THR A 36 -16.98 -5.12 -40.74
C THR A 36 -18.27 -5.39 -39.96
N ASP A 37 -19.34 -5.78 -40.65
CA ASP A 37 -20.62 -6.14 -40.02
C ASP A 37 -20.48 -7.25 -38.96
N LYS A 38 -19.58 -8.22 -39.20
CA LYS A 38 -19.32 -9.32 -38.25
C LYS A 38 -18.55 -8.84 -37.02
N ASP A 39 -17.59 -7.95 -37.21
CA ASP A 39 -16.81 -7.36 -36.11
C ASP A 39 -17.69 -6.49 -35.24
N PHE A 40 -18.60 -5.73 -35.85
CA PHE A 40 -19.57 -4.90 -35.13
C PHE A 40 -20.55 -5.75 -34.32
N ASP A 41 -21.07 -6.84 -34.87
CA ASP A 41 -21.93 -7.78 -34.13
C ASP A 41 -21.20 -8.38 -32.92
N THR A 42 -19.95 -8.79 -33.11
CA THR A 42 -19.10 -9.31 -32.04
C THR A 42 -18.83 -8.25 -30.97
N TYR A 43 -18.57 -7.01 -31.37
CA TYR A 43 -18.38 -5.88 -30.46
C TYR A 43 -19.63 -5.60 -29.62
N MET A 44 -20.82 -5.63 -30.22
CA MET A 44 -22.09 -5.44 -29.49
C MET A 44 -22.37 -6.59 -28.51
N LYS A 45 -22.06 -7.82 -28.89
CA LYS A 45 -22.14 -8.98 -27.99
C LYS A 45 -21.16 -8.85 -26.82
N ASP A 46 -19.92 -8.42 -27.08
CA ASP A 46 -18.91 -8.19 -26.04
C ASP A 46 -19.33 -7.08 -25.05
N ILE A 47 -20.02 -6.03 -25.52
CA ILE A 47 -20.57 -4.98 -24.65
C ILE A 47 -21.68 -5.55 -23.77
N ARG A 48 -22.63 -6.31 -24.35
CA ARG A 48 -23.71 -6.93 -23.61
C ARG A 48 -23.19 -7.91 -22.54
N ASP A 49 -22.13 -8.64 -22.86
CA ASP A 49 -21.52 -9.64 -21.97
C ASP A 49 -20.51 -9.00 -20.98
N ASN A 50 -20.48 -7.66 -20.84
CA ASN A 50 -19.58 -6.89 -19.96
C ASN A 50 -18.07 -7.15 -20.15
N LYS A 51 -17.66 -7.66 -21.33
CA LYS A 51 -16.24 -7.88 -21.67
C LYS A 51 -15.58 -6.61 -22.19
N LYS A 52 -16.36 -5.74 -22.82
CA LYS A 52 -15.94 -4.43 -23.32
C LYS A 52 -16.91 -3.39 -22.85
N SER A 53 -16.42 -2.18 -22.60
CA SER A 53 -17.25 -1.03 -22.25
C SER A 53 -17.03 0.07 -23.27
N LEU A 54 -18.02 0.94 -23.44
CA LEU A 54 -17.84 2.17 -24.20
C LEU A 54 -16.84 3.06 -23.46
N VAL A 55 -15.75 3.42 -24.14
CA VAL A 55 -14.69 4.25 -23.59
C VAL A 55 -14.94 5.69 -24.00
N VAL A 56 -14.95 6.59 -23.02
CA VAL A 56 -14.94 8.04 -23.26
C VAL A 56 -13.49 8.51 -23.29
N PHE A 57 -13.07 9.10 -24.40
CA PHE A 57 -11.73 9.63 -24.55
C PHE A 57 -11.72 11.09 -24.12
N THR A 58 -10.95 11.41 -23.07
CA THR A 58 -10.81 12.79 -22.55
C THR A 58 -9.37 13.29 -22.68
N PRO A 59 -8.87 13.53 -23.90
CA PRO A 59 -7.57 14.19 -24.06
C PRO A 59 -7.62 15.61 -23.50
N MET A 60 -6.51 16.03 -22.88
CA MET A 60 -6.36 17.33 -22.26
C MET A 60 -6.73 18.46 -23.23
N TYR A 61 -7.62 19.36 -22.82
CA TYR A 61 -8.13 20.53 -23.56
C TYR A 61 -8.93 20.28 -24.85
N LYS A 62 -9.15 19.04 -25.28
CA LYS A 62 -9.87 18.72 -26.54
C LYS A 62 -11.34 18.30 -26.33
N THR A 63 -11.68 17.88 -25.12
CA THR A 63 -13.07 17.56 -24.73
C THR A 63 -13.63 18.69 -23.89
N LYS A 64 -14.90 19.03 -24.12
CA LYS A 64 -15.59 20.12 -23.42
C LYS A 64 -17.02 19.66 -23.11
N GLY A 65 -17.48 19.92 -21.88
CA GLY A 65 -18.87 19.62 -21.49
C GLY A 65 -19.06 18.34 -20.67
N ILE A 66 -17.99 17.58 -20.41
CA ILE A 66 -18.02 16.50 -19.42
C ILE A 66 -17.97 17.13 -18.03
N THR A 67 -19.13 17.53 -17.52
CA THR A 67 -19.31 18.05 -16.15
C THR A 67 -20.26 17.15 -15.36
N ILE A 68 -20.24 17.28 -14.04
CA ILE A 68 -21.10 16.50 -13.15
C ILE A 68 -22.58 16.79 -13.44
N GLU A 69 -22.93 18.06 -13.67
CA GLU A 69 -24.31 18.48 -13.96
C GLU A 69 -24.81 17.92 -15.28
N ASN A 70 -23.95 17.88 -16.31
CA ASN A 70 -24.30 17.29 -17.60
C ASN A 70 -24.54 15.78 -17.45
N ASN A 71 -23.64 15.07 -16.78
CA ASN A 71 -23.77 13.63 -16.55
C ASN A 71 -25.03 13.26 -15.75
N LEU A 72 -25.40 14.06 -14.75
CA LEU A 72 -26.65 13.86 -14.00
C LEU A 72 -27.91 14.10 -14.85
N LYS A 73 -27.89 15.05 -15.78
CA LYS A 73 -28.99 15.30 -16.73
C LYS A 73 -29.12 14.17 -17.75
N ILE A 74 -27.99 13.71 -18.28
CA ILE A 74 -27.92 12.60 -19.24
C ILE A 74 -28.41 11.32 -18.60
N ALA A 75 -27.97 11.00 -17.38
CA ALA A 75 -28.45 9.83 -16.66
C ALA A 75 -29.97 9.81 -16.56
N LYS A 76 -30.60 10.95 -16.23
CA LYS A 76 -32.07 11.07 -16.25
C LYS A 76 -32.68 10.86 -17.65
N LYS A 77 -32.06 11.39 -18.72
CA LYS A 77 -32.51 11.19 -20.11
C LYS A 77 -32.52 9.71 -20.49
N TYR A 78 -31.53 8.94 -20.05
CA TYR A 78 -31.37 7.51 -20.34
C TYR A 78 -31.96 6.58 -19.27
N GLY A 79 -32.67 7.12 -18.26
CA GLY A 79 -33.35 6.32 -17.23
C GLY A 79 -32.43 5.69 -16.17
N LEU A 80 -31.23 6.26 -15.96
CA LEU A 80 -30.26 5.81 -14.96
C LEU A 80 -30.33 6.67 -13.69
N GLU A 81 -30.44 6.03 -12.52
CA GLU A 81 -30.29 6.69 -11.22
C GLU A 81 -28.93 6.36 -10.62
N PHE A 82 -28.04 7.35 -10.51
CA PHE A 82 -26.74 7.15 -9.85
C PHE A 82 -26.83 6.98 -8.32
N PHE A 83 -27.94 7.43 -7.73
CA PHE A 83 -28.14 7.44 -6.29
C PHE A 83 -29.28 6.49 -5.92
N GLU A 84 -28.92 5.37 -5.31
CA GLU A 84 -29.88 4.31 -4.93
C GLU A 84 -29.76 3.98 -3.43
N HIS A 85 -30.82 3.38 -2.88
CA HIS A 85 -30.76 2.81 -1.54
C HIS A 85 -30.10 1.44 -1.60
N LEU A 86 -29.11 1.21 -0.75
CA LEU A 86 -28.47 -0.10 -0.66
C LEU A 86 -29.29 -1.00 0.25
N ILE A 87 -29.55 -2.22 -0.21
CA ILE A 87 -30.06 -3.30 0.62
C ILE A 87 -28.85 -4.11 1.04
N ILE A 88 -28.46 -3.99 2.29
CA ILE A 88 -27.37 -4.77 2.87
C ILE A 88 -28.02 -6.02 3.47
N SER A 89 -27.88 -7.13 2.77
CA SER A 89 -28.36 -8.41 3.25
C SER A 89 -27.60 -8.82 4.50
N GLY A 90 -28.35 -9.09 5.56
CA GLY A 90 -27.81 -9.55 6.83
C GLY A 90 -27.29 -11.00 6.75
N LYS A 91 -26.70 -11.48 7.84
CA LYS A 91 -26.53 -12.93 8.05
C LYS A 91 -27.90 -13.61 8.19
N GLU A 92 -27.93 -14.93 8.08
CA GLU A 92 -29.14 -15.80 8.09
C GLU A 92 -30.25 -15.43 9.10
N ASN A 93 -29.90 -14.89 10.29
CA ASN A 93 -30.86 -14.54 11.36
C ASN A 93 -31.03 -13.02 11.57
N THR A 94 -30.62 -12.18 10.62
CA THR A 94 -30.76 -10.72 10.72
C THR A 94 -31.55 -10.19 9.53
N PRO A 95 -32.56 -9.32 9.76
CA PRO A 95 -33.33 -8.74 8.66
C PRO A 95 -32.45 -7.88 7.77
N ASP A 96 -32.79 -7.82 6.49
CA ASP A 96 -32.12 -6.94 5.53
C ASP A 96 -32.21 -5.48 5.98
N TYR A 97 -31.09 -4.77 5.91
CA TYR A 97 -31.01 -3.37 6.25
C TYR A 97 -31.03 -2.51 5.00
N LYS A 98 -32.04 -1.65 4.88
CA LYS A 98 -32.09 -0.62 3.85
C LYS A 98 -31.44 0.66 4.39
N THR A 99 -30.49 1.22 3.63
CA THR A 99 -29.86 2.49 4.03
C THR A 99 -30.89 3.62 4.11
N PRO A 100 -30.81 4.54 5.10
CA PRO A 100 -31.76 5.64 5.23
C PRO A 100 -31.57 6.72 4.15
N ILE A 101 -30.35 6.83 3.62
CA ILE A 101 -29.96 7.80 2.59
C ILE A 101 -29.55 7.03 1.33
N LYS A 102 -29.74 7.66 0.17
CA LYS A 102 -29.26 7.15 -1.12
C LYS A 102 -27.75 7.34 -1.25
N TYR A 103 -27.04 6.34 -1.76
CA TYR A 103 -25.60 6.38 -1.99
C TYR A 103 -25.28 6.35 -3.49
N LEU A 104 -24.16 6.97 -3.86
CA LEU A 104 -23.64 6.94 -5.22
C LEU A 104 -23.13 5.53 -5.55
N ILE A 105 -23.70 4.90 -6.57
CA ILE A 105 -23.27 3.60 -7.08
C ILE A 105 -22.66 3.79 -8.46
N ILE A 106 -21.36 3.51 -8.58
CA ILE A 106 -20.61 3.62 -9.83
C ILE A 106 -19.52 2.54 -9.90
N ASP A 107 -19.22 2.08 -11.10
CA ASP A 107 -18.06 1.23 -11.36
C ASP A 107 -16.82 2.10 -11.51
N LEU A 108 -15.81 1.88 -10.65
CA LEU A 108 -14.55 2.60 -10.69
C LEU A 108 -13.39 1.65 -11.04
N PRO A 109 -12.49 2.06 -11.95
CA PRO A 109 -11.28 1.30 -12.23
C PRO A 109 -10.34 1.38 -11.03
N PHE A 110 -10.32 0.35 -10.18
CA PHE A 110 -9.38 0.24 -9.08
C PHE A 110 -8.11 -0.51 -9.51
N ARG A 111 -6.93 0.03 -9.18
CA ARG A 111 -5.65 -0.65 -9.37
C ARG A 111 -5.06 -0.99 -8.01
N ARG A 112 -4.60 -2.24 -7.85
CA ARG A 112 -3.87 -2.65 -6.64
C ARG A 112 -2.48 -2.02 -6.63
N GLN A 113 -2.11 -1.38 -5.52
CA GLN A 113 -0.75 -0.86 -5.35
C GLN A 113 0.27 -2.01 -5.29
N SER A 114 1.52 -1.75 -5.70
CA SER A 114 2.61 -2.75 -5.69
C SER A 114 3.13 -3.08 -4.27
N GLN A 115 2.78 -2.24 -3.30
CA GLN A 115 3.19 -2.35 -1.90
C GLN A 115 2.23 -3.26 -1.12
N ASN A 116 2.53 -4.56 -1.10
CA ASN A 116 1.77 -5.56 -0.37
C ASN A 116 2.24 -5.68 1.09
N LEU A 117 1.34 -6.07 2.00
CA LEU A 117 1.66 -6.30 3.42
C LEU A 117 2.82 -7.31 3.59
N ILE A 118 2.84 -8.37 2.78
CA ILE A 118 3.89 -9.40 2.81
C ILE A 118 5.29 -8.79 2.61
N LYS A 119 5.42 -7.76 1.76
CA LYS A 119 6.70 -7.06 1.54
C LYS A 119 7.10 -6.14 2.69
N LYS A 120 6.16 -5.80 3.59
CA LYS A 120 6.37 -4.90 4.73
C LYS A 120 6.60 -5.64 6.04
N ILE A 121 6.33 -6.94 6.09
CA ILE A 121 6.66 -7.76 7.26
C ILE A 121 8.18 -7.95 7.29
N SER A 122 8.80 -7.56 8.40
CA SER A 122 10.22 -7.81 8.67
C SER A 122 10.30 -8.71 9.89
N VAL A 123 10.67 -9.97 9.66
CA VAL A 123 10.97 -10.93 10.72
C VAL A 123 12.39 -11.42 10.42
N PRO A 124 13.34 -11.30 11.37
CA PRO A 124 14.70 -11.77 11.16
C PRO A 124 14.71 -13.29 11.00
N GLU A 125 15.46 -13.81 10.03
CA GLU A 125 15.55 -15.26 9.80
C GLU A 125 16.42 -15.96 10.85
N HIS A 126 17.45 -15.26 11.33
CA HIS A 126 18.39 -15.75 12.32
C HIS A 126 19.06 -14.59 13.04
N ASN A 127 19.92 -14.90 14.03
CA ASN A 127 20.62 -13.91 14.85
C ASN A 127 22.16 -14.03 14.73
N LYS A 128 22.65 -14.31 13.52
CA LYS A 128 24.06 -14.64 13.25
C LYS A 128 24.80 -13.60 12.42
N SER A 129 24.09 -12.75 11.69
CA SER A 129 24.68 -11.71 10.86
C SER A 129 24.93 -10.46 11.68
N ILE A 130 26.20 -10.18 11.89
CA ILE A 130 26.69 -9.06 12.68
C ILE A 130 27.65 -8.22 11.85
N ASP A 131 27.65 -6.92 12.09
CA ASP A 131 28.63 -5.99 11.55
C ASP A 131 29.97 -6.15 12.28
N GLU A 132 31.07 -6.28 11.54
CA GLU A 132 32.39 -6.56 12.14
C GLU A 132 32.95 -5.36 12.92
N LEU A 133 32.63 -4.14 12.50
CA LEU A 133 33.16 -2.90 13.11
C LEU A 133 32.44 -2.51 14.40
N THR A 134 31.14 -2.76 14.48
CA THR A 134 30.28 -2.31 15.59
C THR A 134 29.68 -3.43 16.40
N PHE A 135 29.78 -4.67 15.92
CA PHE A 135 29.15 -5.86 16.49
C PHE A 135 27.61 -5.76 16.55
N GLN A 136 27.00 -4.90 15.74
CA GLN A 136 25.55 -4.71 15.67
C GLN A 136 24.89 -5.72 14.71
N PRO A 137 23.65 -6.15 14.98
CA PRO A 137 22.89 -6.98 14.03
C PRO A 137 22.72 -6.30 12.68
N THR A 138 23.04 -7.00 11.60
CA THR A 138 22.97 -6.50 10.22
C THR A 138 22.35 -7.52 9.26
N GLY A 139 22.02 -7.09 8.04
CA GLY A 139 21.42 -7.94 7.00
C GLY A 139 20.16 -8.66 7.50
N ASP A 140 20.10 -9.97 7.27
CA ASP A 140 18.95 -10.82 7.60
C ASP A 140 18.72 -11.03 9.12
N SER A 141 19.65 -10.56 9.96
CA SER A 141 19.49 -10.52 11.42
C SER A 141 18.95 -9.18 11.94
N LYS A 142 18.78 -8.19 11.05
CA LYS A 142 18.28 -6.86 11.41
C LYS A 142 16.75 -6.88 11.51
N ALA A 143 16.27 -7.14 12.72
CA ALA A 143 14.84 -7.18 13.03
C ALA A 143 14.21 -5.80 13.26
N ALA A 144 14.94 -4.94 13.97
CA ALA A 144 14.44 -3.66 14.44
C ALA A 144 15.59 -2.67 14.60
N ARG A 145 15.27 -1.37 14.55
CA ARG A 145 16.19 -0.29 14.87
C ARG A 145 15.52 0.57 15.92
N ILE A 146 16.17 0.76 17.06
CA ILE A 146 15.73 1.74 18.05
C ILE A 146 16.44 3.07 17.77
N SER A 147 15.65 4.12 17.66
CA SER A 147 16.08 5.48 17.37
C SER A 147 16.15 6.31 18.65
N TYR A 148 16.87 7.43 18.58
CA TYR A 148 17.03 8.32 19.73
C TYR A 148 15.70 8.83 20.32
N PRO A 149 14.68 9.23 19.53
CA PRO A 149 13.37 9.59 20.08
C PRO A 149 12.68 8.44 20.84
N GLU A 150 12.78 7.21 20.36
CA GLU A 150 12.21 6.04 21.04
C GLU A 150 12.93 5.78 22.37
N LEU A 151 14.25 5.98 22.41
CA LEU A 151 15.02 5.91 23.65
C LEU A 151 14.61 6.99 24.65
N GLN A 152 14.38 8.23 24.21
CA GLN A 152 13.90 9.30 25.09
C GLN A 152 12.55 8.95 25.71
N ILE A 153 11.65 8.32 24.95
CA ILE A 153 10.36 7.84 25.46
C ILE A 153 10.58 6.76 26.52
N LEU A 154 11.43 5.76 26.25
CA LEU A 154 11.74 4.71 27.23
C LEU A 154 12.37 5.27 28.51
N THR A 155 13.26 6.26 28.38
CA THR A 155 13.85 6.97 29.52
C THR A 155 12.78 7.74 30.31
N GLY A 156 11.86 8.44 29.62
CA GLY A 156 10.75 9.14 30.26
C GLY A 156 9.77 8.21 30.99
N MET A 157 9.66 6.96 30.54
CA MET A 157 8.90 5.90 31.22
C MET A 157 9.66 5.20 32.36
N GLY A 158 10.94 5.53 32.58
CA GLY A 158 11.77 4.89 33.60
C GLY A 158 12.21 3.46 33.28
N LEU A 159 12.20 3.06 32.01
CA LEU A 159 12.49 1.68 31.57
C LEU A 159 13.99 1.43 31.33
N GLU A 160 14.83 1.81 32.29
CA GLU A 160 16.29 1.77 32.16
C GLU A 160 16.84 0.35 31.91
N SER A 161 16.27 -0.67 32.56
CA SER A 161 16.69 -2.06 32.32
C SER A 161 16.37 -2.55 30.91
N SER A 162 15.25 -2.10 30.33
CA SER A 162 14.90 -2.41 28.93
C SER A 162 15.83 -1.69 27.96
N ILE A 163 16.22 -0.46 28.28
CA ILE A 163 17.19 0.30 27.49
C ILE A 163 18.57 -0.39 27.51
N ASP A 164 19.03 -0.83 28.69
CA ASP A 164 20.30 -1.56 28.83
C ASP A 164 20.27 -2.89 28.04
N GLU A 165 19.18 -3.64 28.10
CA GLU A 165 19.02 -4.85 27.28
C GLU A 165 19.08 -4.56 25.77
N LEU A 166 18.30 -3.57 25.30
CA LEU A 166 18.11 -3.30 23.87
C LEU A 166 19.33 -2.64 23.23
N ILE A 167 19.99 -1.70 23.92
CA ILE A 167 21.14 -0.96 23.38
C ILE A 167 22.45 -1.71 23.62
N ARG A 168 22.66 -2.26 24.81
CA ARG A 168 23.98 -2.81 25.19
C ARG A 168 24.08 -4.28 24.80
N PHE A 169 23.30 -5.14 25.44
CA PHE A 169 23.44 -6.59 25.26
C PHE A 169 22.97 -7.04 23.88
N ARG A 170 21.85 -6.52 23.37
CA ARG A 170 21.36 -6.83 22.02
C ARG A 170 21.92 -5.92 20.91
N GLY A 171 22.60 -4.83 21.29
CA GLY A 171 23.02 -3.77 20.38
C GLY A 171 24.53 -3.59 20.20
N GLY A 172 25.36 -4.51 20.69
CA GLY A 172 26.78 -4.55 20.31
C GLY A 172 27.79 -5.00 21.36
N ASP A 173 27.36 -5.53 22.53
CA ASP A 173 28.28 -6.17 23.47
C ASP A 173 28.54 -7.63 23.11
N ARG A 174 29.76 -7.93 22.66
CA ARG A 174 30.12 -9.25 22.14
C ARG A 174 29.97 -10.40 23.14
N ASN A 175 30.61 -10.28 24.31
CA ASN A 175 30.56 -11.34 25.31
C ASN A 175 29.24 -11.31 26.09
N GLY A 176 28.68 -10.12 26.32
CA GLY A 176 27.37 -9.95 26.93
C GLY A 176 26.27 -10.65 26.12
N PHE A 177 26.28 -10.50 24.80
CA PHE A 177 25.30 -11.14 23.91
C PHE A 177 25.45 -12.66 23.83
N ASN A 178 26.67 -13.18 23.82
CA ASN A 178 26.91 -14.62 23.85
C ASN A 178 26.42 -15.23 25.17
N ALA A 179 26.71 -14.57 26.30
CA ALA A 179 26.20 -14.98 27.61
C ALA A 179 24.66 -14.89 27.67
N TYR A 180 24.08 -13.85 27.07
CA TYR A 180 22.63 -13.67 26.96
C TYR A 180 21.97 -14.86 26.25
N ASN A 181 22.45 -15.21 25.05
CA ASN A 181 21.93 -16.37 24.30
C ASN A 181 22.17 -17.69 25.05
N ALA A 182 23.32 -17.87 25.71
CA ALA A 182 23.60 -19.07 26.49
C ALA A 182 22.67 -19.22 27.69
N MET A 183 22.33 -18.12 28.39
CA MET A 183 21.37 -18.13 29.50
C MET A 183 19.97 -18.48 29.02
N PHE A 184 19.51 -17.88 27.92
CA PHE A 184 18.22 -18.21 27.32
C PHE A 184 18.12 -19.68 26.93
N LEU A 185 19.17 -20.24 26.30
CA LEU A 185 19.18 -21.65 25.91
C LEU A 185 19.21 -22.61 27.10
N ARG A 186 19.89 -22.26 28.19
CA ARG A 186 20.05 -23.14 29.36
C ARG A 186 18.92 -23.04 30.37
N TYR A 187 18.41 -21.83 30.60
CA TYR A 187 17.50 -21.53 31.72
C TYR A 187 16.14 -20.99 31.26
N GLY A 188 15.96 -20.71 29.95
CA GLY A 188 14.74 -20.12 29.41
C GLY A 188 14.52 -18.65 29.82
N ASN A 189 15.46 -18.05 30.53
CA ASN A 189 15.43 -16.65 30.96
C ASN A 189 16.85 -16.07 31.01
N ALA A 190 16.94 -14.74 31.11
CA ALA A 190 18.19 -14.04 31.34
C ALA A 190 18.04 -13.01 32.45
N ASN A 191 19.10 -12.83 33.23
CA ASN A 191 19.18 -11.83 34.29
C ASN A 191 20.29 -10.83 33.96
N LEU A 192 19.91 -9.57 33.74
CA LEU A 192 20.84 -8.49 33.36
C LEU A 192 21.95 -8.28 34.40
N LYS A 193 21.68 -8.49 35.70
CA LYS A 193 22.68 -8.35 36.76
C LYS A 193 23.79 -9.40 36.65
N THR A 194 23.42 -10.63 36.31
CA THR A 194 24.38 -11.72 36.08
C THR A 194 25.14 -11.51 34.77
N LEU A 195 24.46 -11.03 33.73
CA LEU A 195 25.07 -10.73 32.43
C LEU A 195 26.12 -9.63 32.49
N ASN A 196 25.94 -8.63 33.36
CA ASN A 196 26.92 -7.57 33.56
C ASN A 196 28.31 -8.10 33.96
N GLN A 197 28.42 -9.27 34.58
CA GLN A 197 29.72 -9.88 34.93
C GLN A 197 30.47 -10.41 33.70
N TYR A 198 29.76 -10.72 32.63
CA TYR A 198 30.30 -11.22 31.37
C TYR A 198 30.38 -10.13 30.28
N SER A 199 29.98 -8.91 30.61
CA SER A 199 29.95 -7.78 29.68
C SER A 199 31.37 -7.33 29.34
N THR A 200 31.62 -7.10 28.05
CA THR A 200 32.89 -6.53 27.55
C THR A 200 32.80 -5.05 27.19
N GLY A 201 31.63 -4.45 27.37
CA GLY A 201 31.32 -3.12 26.81
C GLY A 201 30.86 -3.22 25.36
N VAL A 202 30.33 -2.12 24.84
CA VAL A 202 29.77 -2.05 23.48
C VAL A 202 30.90 -1.83 22.48
N GLU A 203 30.99 -2.65 21.44
CA GLU A 203 32.09 -2.54 20.46
C GLU A 203 32.07 -1.22 19.68
N SER A 204 30.90 -0.60 19.47
CA SER A 204 30.81 0.71 18.81
C SER A 204 31.52 1.84 19.57
N THR A 205 31.50 1.83 20.92
CA THR A 205 32.23 2.84 21.71
C THR A 205 33.73 2.60 21.67
N ARG A 206 34.15 1.32 21.66
CA ARG A 206 35.55 0.93 21.48
C ARG A 206 36.07 1.34 20.10
N THR A 207 35.30 1.12 19.04
CA THR A 207 35.66 1.53 17.68
C THR A 207 35.79 3.05 17.58
N LEU A 208 34.86 3.80 18.18
CA LEU A 208 34.98 5.26 18.28
C LEU A 208 36.25 5.70 19.03
N LYS A 209 36.54 5.05 20.16
CA LYS A 209 37.76 5.31 20.94
C LYS A 209 39.02 5.10 20.09
N ILE A 210 39.08 4.00 19.31
CA ILE A 210 40.19 3.71 18.40
C ILE A 210 40.33 4.82 17.35
N TYR A 211 39.23 5.30 16.75
CA TYR A 211 39.29 6.41 15.81
C TYR A 211 39.78 7.70 16.43
N LEU A 212 39.31 8.07 17.62
CA LEU A 212 39.77 9.27 18.31
C LEU A 212 41.25 9.18 18.71
N MET A 213 41.70 8.02 19.18
CA MET A 213 43.11 7.79 19.49
C MET A 213 43.99 7.84 18.24
N ALA A 214 43.52 7.32 17.11
CA ALA A 214 44.22 7.44 15.82
C ALA A 214 44.32 8.90 15.35
N MET A 215 43.39 9.76 15.76
CA MET A 215 43.44 11.21 15.55
C MET A 215 44.26 11.96 16.61
N HIS A 216 44.97 11.25 17.50
CA HIS A 216 45.73 11.80 18.62
C HIS A 216 44.87 12.57 19.66
N ILE A 217 43.58 12.23 19.77
CA ILE A 217 42.68 12.76 20.78
C ILE A 217 42.62 11.77 21.94
N ASN A 218 43.10 12.17 23.12
CA ASN A 218 43.01 11.36 24.33
C ASN A 218 41.59 11.41 24.90
N GLN A 219 40.98 10.24 25.11
CA GLN A 219 39.59 10.11 25.55
C GLN A 219 39.45 8.90 26.48
N SER A 220 38.69 9.07 27.57
CA SER A 220 38.43 8.03 28.58
C SER A 220 37.12 7.24 28.35
N LEU A 221 36.57 7.29 27.14
CA LEU A 221 35.39 6.48 26.75
C LEU A 221 35.65 4.98 26.89
#